data_AF-A0A7J2LE99-F1
#
_entry.id   AF-A0A7J2LE99-F1
#
_cell.length_a   1.000
_cell.length_b   1.000
_cell.length_c   1.000
_cell.angle_alpha   90.00
_cell.angle_beta   90.00
_cell.angle_gamma   90.00
#
_symmetry.space_group_name_H-M   'P 1'
#
loop_
_entity.id
_entity.type
_entity.pdbx_description
1 polymer ?
#
loop_
_entity_poly.entity_id
_entity_poly.type
_entity_poly.pdbx_seq_one_letter_code
_entity_poly.pdbx_strand_id
1 'polypeptide(L)'
;MSGLSLHRVSELMEKHGIPGRDLYELPTSEKRFPDGCHYRIEISGVERPEVLEAVIDEAEKRDVPVHRLISVVMGATLLDDRELTRFAEMARDAKMEVIMTPGPRRGWGLGRQ
;
A
#
# COMPACT_ATOMS: atom_id res chain seq x y z
N MET A 1 -19.62 17.32 -31.84
CA MET A 1 -20.03 16.18 -30.98
C MET A 1 -20.10 16.69 -29.56
N SER A 2 -21.29 16.96 -29.03
CA SER A 2 -21.45 17.30 -27.61
C SER A 2 -21.14 16.04 -26.79
N GLY A 3 -20.07 16.07 -26.00
CA GLY A 3 -19.76 14.98 -25.06
C GLY A 3 -20.95 14.74 -24.12
N LEU A 4 -21.14 13.49 -23.69
CA LEU A 4 -22.11 13.22 -22.63
C LEU A 4 -21.74 14.03 -21.39
N SER A 5 -22.72 14.70 -20.78
CA SER A 5 -22.55 15.26 -19.45
C SER A 5 -22.38 14.13 -18.43
N LEU A 6 -21.65 14.37 -17.34
CA LEU A 6 -21.50 13.39 -16.25
C LEU A 6 -22.85 12.89 -15.73
N HIS A 7 -23.85 13.78 -15.64
CA HIS A 7 -25.23 13.42 -15.29
C HIS A 7 -25.81 12.35 -16.22
N ARG A 8 -25.59 12.49 -17.53
CA ARG A 8 -26.10 11.54 -18.51
C ARG A 8 -25.38 10.19 -18.44
N VAL A 9 -24.10 10.19 -18.06
CA VAL A 9 -23.33 8.96 -17.80
C VAL A 9 -23.89 8.26 -16.56
N SER A 10 -24.14 8.99 -15.47
CA SER A 10 -24.73 8.45 -14.24
C SER A 10 -26.09 7.80 -14.49
N GLU A 11 -27.00 8.46 -15.23
CA GLU A 11 -28.31 7.89 -15.59
C GLU A 11 -28.20 6.58 -16.40
N LEU A 12 -27.23 6.52 -17.32
CA LEU A 12 -26.99 5.33 -18.13
C LEU A 12 -26.42 4.18 -17.29
N MET A 13 -25.52 4.48 -16.36
CA MET A 13 -25.02 3.50 -15.41
C MET A 13 -26.17 2.91 -14.59
N GLU A 14 -27.03 3.75 -14.03
CA GLU A 14 -28.18 3.32 -13.21
C GLU A 14 -29.17 2.47 -14.01
N LYS A 15 -29.44 2.85 -15.27
CA LYS A 15 -30.26 2.05 -16.19
C LYS A 15 -29.73 0.63 -16.39
N HIS A 16 -28.41 0.44 -16.27
CA HIS A 16 -27.75 -0.86 -16.40
C HIS A 16 -27.40 -1.51 -15.05
N GLY A 17 -27.96 -1.01 -13.94
CA GLY A 17 -27.77 -1.58 -12.61
C GLY A 17 -26.42 -1.24 -11.96
N ILE A 18 -25.67 -0.30 -12.54
CA ILE A 18 -24.44 0.23 -11.96
C ILE A 18 -24.79 1.54 -11.23
N PRO A 19 -24.41 1.73 -9.96
CA PRO A 19 -24.67 2.98 -9.26
C PRO A 19 -24.09 4.18 -10.03
N GLY A 20 -24.92 5.19 -10.31
CA GLY A 20 -24.51 6.40 -11.04
C GLY A 20 -23.69 7.39 -10.21
N ARG A 21 -23.49 7.07 -8.93
CA ARG A 21 -22.73 7.85 -7.96
C ARG A 21 -22.15 6.93 -6.88
N ASP A 22 -21.20 7.45 -6.13
CA ASP A 22 -20.71 6.79 -4.92
C ASP A 22 -21.85 6.63 -3.90
N LEU A 23 -21.86 5.48 -3.24
CA LEU A 23 -22.80 5.21 -2.16
C LEU A 23 -22.33 5.96 -0.92
N TYR A 24 -22.84 7.17 -0.67
CA TYR A 24 -22.47 7.93 0.54
C TYR A 24 -23.02 7.33 1.85
N GLU A 25 -24.06 6.48 1.74
CA GLU A 25 -24.59 5.67 2.85
C GLU A 25 -23.88 4.31 2.91
N LEU A 26 -22.55 4.32 3.02
CA LEU A 26 -21.78 3.07 3.07
C LEU A 26 -22.19 2.25 4.31
N PRO A 27 -22.70 1.01 4.15
CA PRO A 27 -22.91 0.14 5.29
C PRO A 27 -21.56 -0.17 5.94
N THR A 28 -21.55 -0.26 7.26
CA THR A 28 -20.34 -0.69 7.98
C THR A 28 -20.06 -2.14 7.60
N SER A 29 -18.91 -2.39 6.96
CA SER A 29 -18.46 -3.76 6.69
C SER A 29 -18.44 -4.56 7.99
N GLU A 30 -18.91 -5.80 7.99
CA GLU A 30 -18.83 -6.72 9.13
C GLU A 30 -17.47 -7.44 9.20
N LYS A 31 -16.65 -7.37 8.14
CA LYS A 31 -15.33 -8.00 8.10
C LYS A 31 -14.32 -7.21 8.92
N ARG A 32 -13.43 -7.92 9.61
CA ARG A 32 -12.32 -7.36 10.41
C ARG A 32 -11.06 -8.19 10.20
N PHE A 33 -9.92 -7.57 10.47
CA PHE A 33 -8.67 -8.29 10.70
C PHE A 33 -8.70 -9.05 12.04
N PRO A 34 -7.79 -10.01 12.28
CA PRO A 34 -7.78 -10.79 13.52
C PRO A 34 -7.69 -9.99 14.82
N ASP A 35 -7.18 -8.76 14.76
CA ASP A 35 -7.12 -7.82 15.89
C ASP A 35 -8.31 -6.86 15.97
N GLY A 36 -9.34 -7.06 15.15
CA GLY A 36 -10.57 -6.28 15.18
C GLY A 36 -10.52 -4.97 14.37
N CYS A 37 -9.41 -4.64 13.71
CA CYS A 37 -9.34 -3.45 12.84
C CYS A 37 -10.11 -3.66 11.52
N HIS A 38 -10.64 -2.57 10.96
CA HIS A 38 -11.33 -2.57 9.67
C HIS A 38 -10.40 -2.50 8.46
N TYR A 39 -9.22 -1.91 8.64
CA TYR A 39 -8.25 -1.66 7.58
C TYR A 39 -6.82 -1.77 8.11
N ARG A 40 -5.88 -1.84 7.18
CA ARG A 40 -4.44 -1.81 7.42
C ARG A 40 -3.82 -0.73 6.57
N ILE A 41 -2.70 -0.20 7.02
CA ILE A 41 -1.88 0.77 6.27
C ILE A 41 -0.66 0.04 5.77
N GLU A 42 -0.48 0.08 4.46
CA GLU A 42 0.67 -0.47 3.75
C GLU A 42 1.47 0.68 3.14
N ILE A 43 2.79 0.63 3.30
CA ILE A 43 3.72 1.54 2.62
C ILE A 43 4.49 0.74 1.58
N SER A 44 4.46 1.22 0.34
CA SER A 44 5.16 0.59 -0.79
C SER A 44 6.44 1.34 -1.16
N GLY A 45 7.46 0.60 -1.59
CA GLY A 45 8.72 1.17 -2.07
C GLY A 45 9.73 1.45 -0.95
N VAL A 46 9.74 0.63 0.10
CA VAL A 46 10.73 0.74 1.18
C VAL A 46 11.99 -0.03 0.77
N GLU A 47 12.90 0.65 0.09
CA GLU A 47 14.01 0.00 -0.64
C GLU A 47 15.26 -0.27 0.21
N ARG A 48 15.49 0.49 1.29
CA ARG A 48 16.72 0.43 2.09
C ARG A 48 16.44 0.56 3.60
N PRO A 49 17.36 0.11 4.48
CA PRO A 49 17.21 0.25 5.92
C PRO A 49 16.94 1.69 6.38
N GLU A 50 17.60 2.69 5.77
CA GLU A 50 17.43 4.10 6.12
C GLU A 50 16.02 4.61 5.78
N VAL A 51 15.41 4.06 4.73
CA VAL A 51 14.02 4.39 4.37
C VAL A 51 13.06 3.79 5.39
N LEU A 52 13.31 2.56 5.84
CA LEU A 52 12.52 1.94 6.90
C LEU A 52 12.63 2.73 8.21
N GLU A 53 13.83 3.14 8.59
CA GLU A 53 14.07 3.99 9.77
C GLU A 53 13.24 5.27 9.69
N ALA A 54 13.23 5.96 8.55
CA ALA A 54 12.42 7.15 8.34
C ALA A 54 10.90 6.86 8.40
N VAL A 55 10.45 5.73 7.87
CA VAL A 55 9.03 5.32 7.96
C VAL A 55 8.62 5.10 9.42
N ILE A 56 9.44 4.41 10.21
CA ILE A 56 9.17 4.15 11.62
C ILE A 56 9.12 5.45 12.40
N ASP A 57 10.14 6.29 12.29
CA ASP A 57 10.25 7.58 12.98
C ASP A 57 9.05 8.49 12.65
N GLU A 58 8.66 8.60 11.38
CA GLU A 58 7.55 9.44 10.96
C GLU A 58 6.17 8.87 11.34
N ALA A 59 6.04 7.54 11.41
CA ALA A 59 4.85 6.86 11.91
C ALA A 59 4.66 7.08 13.42
N GLU A 60 5.73 6.97 14.20
CA GLU A 60 5.74 7.23 15.65
C GLU A 60 5.40 8.69 15.95
N LYS A 61 6.06 9.64 15.26
CA LYS A 61 5.81 11.08 15.44
C LYS A 61 4.36 11.49 15.18
N ARG A 62 3.68 10.80 14.25
CA ARG A 62 2.29 11.11 13.87
C ARG A 62 1.28 10.26 14.60
N ASP A 63 1.71 9.30 15.41
CA ASP A 63 0.84 8.30 16.03
C ASP A 63 -0.05 7.58 14.99
N VAL A 64 0.57 7.20 13.86
CA VAL A 64 -0.11 6.51 12.76
C VAL A 64 0.40 5.08 12.65
N PRO A 65 -0.47 4.05 12.72
CA PRO A 65 -0.03 2.67 12.63
C PRO A 65 0.31 2.29 11.18
N VAL A 66 1.53 1.80 10.94
CA VAL A 66 1.91 1.12 9.69
C VAL A 66 1.99 -0.37 9.96
N HIS A 67 1.35 -1.17 9.11
CA HIS A 67 1.16 -2.60 9.37
C HIS A 67 1.99 -3.47 8.45
N ARG A 68 2.26 -2.99 7.23
CA ARG A 68 2.92 -3.77 6.18
C ARG A 68 3.78 -2.89 5.29
N LEU A 69 4.87 -3.48 4.83
CA LEU A 69 5.85 -2.87 3.96
C LEU A 69 6.01 -3.71 2.70
N ILE A 70 5.87 -3.08 1.52
CA ILE A 70 6.36 -3.67 0.28
C ILE A 70 7.79 -3.19 0.08
N SER A 71 8.73 -4.13 0.26
CA SER A 71 10.13 -3.84 0.50
C SER A 71 11.02 -4.31 -0.63
N VAL A 72 12.06 -3.50 -0.88
CA VAL A 72 13.15 -3.76 -1.81
C VAL A 72 12.64 -4.24 -3.17
N VAL A 73 11.74 -3.49 -3.81
CA VAL A 73 11.12 -3.88 -5.09
C VAL A 73 12.17 -3.93 -6.19
N MET A 74 13.30 -3.24 -6.04
CA MET A 74 14.45 -3.40 -6.93
C MET A 74 15.16 -4.76 -6.79
N GLY A 75 14.99 -5.44 -5.65
CA GLY A 75 15.48 -6.79 -5.35
C GLY A 75 16.41 -6.87 -4.14
N ALA A 76 16.11 -7.78 -3.21
CA ALA A 76 16.85 -8.00 -1.97
C ALA A 76 18.34 -8.33 -2.17
N THR A 77 18.71 -8.93 -3.31
CA THR A 77 20.12 -9.21 -3.66
C THR A 77 20.97 -7.96 -3.88
N LEU A 78 20.37 -6.77 -3.92
CA LEU A 78 21.09 -5.50 -3.98
C LEU A 78 21.50 -4.96 -2.60
N LEU A 79 21.05 -5.61 -1.54
CA LEU A 79 21.43 -5.36 -0.16
C LEU A 79 22.37 -6.46 0.30
N ASP A 80 23.34 -6.11 1.14
CA ASP A 80 24.20 -7.10 1.79
C ASP A 80 23.50 -7.75 3.00
N ASP A 81 24.10 -8.82 3.53
CA ASP A 81 23.54 -9.56 4.67
C ASP A 81 23.35 -8.68 5.92
N ARG A 82 24.19 -7.65 6.11
CA ARG A 82 24.08 -6.75 7.26
C ARG A 82 22.91 -5.79 7.08
N GLU A 83 22.74 -5.24 5.88
CA GLU A 83 21.60 -4.42 5.51
C GLU A 83 20.29 -5.21 5.67
N LEU A 84 20.23 -6.45 5.18
CA LEU A 84 19.04 -7.31 5.31
C LEU A 84 18.73 -7.68 6.76
N THR A 85 19.76 -8.00 7.56
CA THR A 85 19.59 -8.30 8.99
C THR A 85 19.06 -7.08 9.74
N ARG A 86 19.68 -5.91 9.56
CA ARG A 86 19.23 -4.65 10.16
C ARG A 86 17.79 -4.33 9.76
N PHE A 87 17.44 -4.51 8.49
CA PHE A 87 16.08 -4.28 7.99
C PHE A 87 15.06 -5.18 8.70
N ALA A 88 15.35 -6.48 8.79
CA ALA A 88 14.47 -7.44 9.43
C ALA A 88 14.30 -7.18 10.93
N GLU A 89 15.37 -6.80 11.63
CA GLU A 89 15.33 -6.45 13.04
C GLU A 89 14.48 -5.20 13.30
N MET A 90 14.70 -4.12 12.55
CA MET A 90 13.89 -2.89 12.69
C MET A 90 12.41 -3.14 12.39
N ALA A 91 12.08 -3.88 11.33
CA ALA A 91 10.71 -4.19 10.99
C ALA A 91 10.03 -5.07 12.06
N ARG A 92 10.74 -6.06 12.59
CA ARG A 92 10.26 -6.90 13.70
C ARG A 92 9.97 -6.07 14.94
N ASP A 93 10.90 -5.21 15.33
CA ASP A 93 10.79 -4.41 16.55
C ASP A 93 9.64 -3.40 16.43
N ALA A 94 9.45 -2.81 15.25
CA ALA A 94 8.31 -1.96 14.91
C ALA A 94 7.01 -2.72 14.64
N LYS A 95 7.01 -4.07 14.69
CA LYS A 95 5.86 -4.94 14.43
C LYS A 95 5.22 -4.74 13.04
N MET A 96 6.04 -4.47 12.03
CA MET A 96 5.61 -4.30 10.65
C MET A 96 5.83 -5.58 9.84
N GLU A 97 4.80 -6.06 9.14
CA GLU A 97 4.93 -7.17 8.21
C GLU A 97 5.79 -6.77 7.00
N VAL A 98 6.74 -7.61 6.61
CA VAL A 98 7.61 -7.36 5.45
C VAL A 98 7.26 -8.29 4.31
N ILE A 99 6.87 -7.71 3.16
CA ILE A 99 6.82 -8.42 1.88
C ILE A 99 8.09 -8.07 1.12
N MET A 100 8.97 -9.04 0.97
CA MET A 100 10.30 -8.88 0.37
C MET A 100 10.30 -9.37 -1.08
N THR A 101 10.92 -8.60 -1.98
CA THR A 101 11.20 -9.07 -3.36
C THR A 101 12.57 -9.75 -3.40
N PRO A 102 12.66 -11.07 -3.63
CA PRO A 102 13.89 -11.83 -3.36
C PRO A 102 15.04 -11.56 -4.32
N GLY A 103 14.77 -11.26 -5.60
CA GLY A 103 15.80 -11.13 -6.64
C GLY A 103 15.74 -9.79 -7.36
N PRO A 104 16.77 -9.45 -8.15
CA PRO A 104 16.84 -8.17 -8.84
C PRO A 104 15.69 -8.09 -9.84
N ARG A 105 14.91 -7.02 -9.75
CA ARG A 105 13.87 -6.70 -10.73
C ARG A 105 14.48 -5.80 -11.79
N ARG A 106 13.90 -5.82 -13.00
CA ARG A 106 14.27 -4.84 -14.02
C ARG A 106 14.11 -3.45 -13.41
N GLY A 107 15.14 -2.61 -13.57
CA GLY A 107 15.02 -1.20 -13.19
C GLY A 107 13.81 -0.57 -13.88
N TRP A 108 13.29 0.49 -13.28
CA TRP A 108 12.17 1.25 -13.81
C TRP A 108 12.46 1.70 -15.25
N GLY A 109 11.82 1.04 -16.22
CA GLY A 109 11.79 1.50 -17.61
C GLY A 109 10.77 2.62 -17.79
N LEU A 110 10.56 3.09 -19.03
CA LEU A 110 9.62 4.16 -19.38
C LEU A 110 8.12 3.78 -19.25
N GLY A 111 7.75 2.94 -18.28
CA GLY A 111 6.35 2.70 -17.93
C GLY A 111 5.61 1.61 -18.72
N ARG A 112 6.24 0.46 -19.00
CA ARG A 112 5.49 -0.77 -19.35
C ARG A 112 5.51 -1.73 -18.16
N GLN A 113 4.38 -1.80 -17.46
CA GLN A 113 4.01 -2.91 -16.58
C GLN A 113 3.06 -3.84 -17.32
#